data_AF-A0A846CYG5-F1
#
_entry.id   AF-A0A846CYG5-F1
#
_cell.length_a   1.000
_cell.length_b   1.000
_cell.length_c   1.000
_cell.angle_alpha   90.00
_cell.angle_beta   90.00
_cell.angle_gamma   90.00
#
_symmetry.space_group_name_H-M   'P 1'
#
loop_
_entity.id
_entity.type
_entity.pdbx_description
1 polymer ?
#
loop_
_entity_poly.entity_id
_entity_poly.type
_entity_poly.pdbx_seq_one_letter_code
_entity_poly.pdbx_strand_id
1 'polypeptide(L)'
;NERDNRILEAQLRVSLLRYEVTLEGESMRRFYDMKLLRSQTPSFGLTWTVMHPIDQSSPLYGETPESLAEMEATLIITLVGIDETVSQTIHARHSYTASEILWDRRFVDMFHRKSDGSRIIDYSHFHDIK
;
A
#
# COMPACT_ATOMS: atom_id res chain seq x y z
N ASN A 1 -7.51 3.57 -10.11
CA ASN A 1 -7.61 4.94 -10.64
C ASN A 1 -9.08 5.17 -10.90
N GLU A 2 -9.72 6.06 -10.14
CA GLU A 2 -11.14 6.38 -10.34
C GLU A 2 -11.35 7.39 -11.48
N ARG A 3 -10.26 7.97 -11.99
CA ARG A 3 -10.27 8.83 -13.17
C ARG A 3 -10.12 7.96 -14.42
N ASP A 4 -10.83 8.32 -15.47
CA ASP A 4 -10.66 7.71 -16.80
C ASP A 4 -9.45 8.30 -17.52
N ASN A 5 -8.28 8.16 -16.89
CA ASN A 5 -6.99 8.61 -17.40
C ASN A 5 -5.85 7.72 -16.90
N ARG A 6 -4.62 8.07 -17.25
CA ARG A 6 -3.41 7.40 -16.79
C ARG A 6 -2.56 8.34 -15.95
N ILE A 7 -1.95 7.74 -14.94
CA ILE A 7 -0.89 8.34 -14.15
C ILE A 7 0.42 7.77 -14.69
N LEU A 8 1.21 8.61 -15.36
CA LEU A 8 2.50 8.28 -15.93
C LEU A 8 3.59 8.31 -14.84
N GLU A 9 4.59 7.44 -15.01
CA GLU A 9 5.72 7.31 -14.08
C GLU A 9 5.27 7.22 -12.61
N ALA A 10 4.22 6.45 -12.37
CA ALA A 10 3.62 6.29 -11.05
C ALA A 10 4.59 5.58 -10.10
N GLN A 11 4.93 6.24 -9.00
CA GLN A 11 5.80 5.74 -7.93
C GLN A 11 5.01 5.64 -6.63
N LEU A 12 5.14 4.51 -5.96
CA LEU A 12 4.50 4.22 -4.70
C LEU A 12 5.54 3.92 -3.63
N ARG A 13 5.38 4.58 -2.48
CA ARG A 13 6.20 4.36 -1.28
C ARG A 13 5.30 3.96 -0.13
N VAL A 14 5.77 3.03 0.69
CA VAL A 14 5.16 2.67 1.96
C VAL A 14 6.22 2.83 3.04
N SER A 15 5.89 3.54 4.11
CA SER A 15 6.76 3.69 5.28
C SER A 15 5.99 3.24 6.52
N LEU A 16 6.62 2.42 7.35
CA LEU A 16 6.13 2.10 8.70
C LEU A 16 6.56 3.20 9.66
N LEU A 17 5.61 3.78 10.37
CA LEU A 17 5.82 4.68 11.49
C LEU A 17 5.47 3.94 12.77
N ARG A 18 6.41 3.83 13.71
CA ARG A 18 6.18 3.17 15.01
C ARG A 18 6.89 3.86 16.16
N TYR A 19 6.40 3.67 17.37
CA TYR A 19 7.09 4.08 18.60
C TYR A 19 8.18 3.09 18.97
N GLU A 20 9.30 3.61 19.45
CA GLU A 20 10.43 2.85 19.97
C GLU A 20 11.01 3.55 21.19
N VAL A 21 11.49 2.75 22.14
CA VAL A 21 12.32 3.22 23.25
C VAL A 21 13.76 2.90 22.93
N THR A 22 14.63 3.90 22.91
CA THR A 22 16.06 3.72 22.67
C THR A 22 16.73 3.03 23.85
N LEU A 23 17.98 2.56 23.66
CA LEU A 23 18.77 1.95 24.74
C LEU A 23 19.01 2.92 25.91
N GLU A 24 19.00 4.21 25.62
CA GLU A 24 19.15 5.31 26.58
C GLU A 24 17.83 5.64 27.32
N GLY A 25 16.72 4.97 26.99
CA GLY A 25 15.41 5.16 27.61
C GLY A 25 14.56 6.27 27.00
N GLU A 26 14.97 6.85 25.87
CA GLU A 26 14.19 7.88 25.18
C GLU A 26 13.10 7.26 24.30
N SER A 27 11.87 7.73 24.44
CA SER A 27 10.75 7.32 23.57
C SER A 27 10.67 8.22 22.34
N MET A 28 10.64 7.63 21.14
CA MET A 28 10.52 8.37 19.88
C MET A 28 9.75 7.59 18.83
N ARG A 29 9.17 8.31 17.85
CA ARG A 29 8.59 7.70 16.66
C ARG A 29 9.61 7.66 15.53
N ARG A 30 9.76 6.51 14.89
CA ARG A 30 10.68 6.31 13.77
C ARG A 30 9.97 5.85 12.51
N PHE A 31 10.50 6.29 11.37
CA PHE A 31 10.06 5.89 10.05
C PHE A 31 11.00 4.81 9.51
N TYR A 32 10.42 3.77 8.92
CA TYR A 32 11.10 2.69 8.24
C TYR A 32 10.52 2.54 6.85
N ASP A 33 11.36 2.62 5.82
CA ASP A 33 10.90 2.39 4.45
C ASP A 33 10.66 0.91 4.19
N MET A 34 9.51 0.60 3.61
CA MET A 34 9.09 -0.77 3.33
C MET A 34 9.47 -1.15 1.90
N LYS A 35 10.28 -2.20 1.77
CA LYS A 35 10.71 -2.72 0.46
C LYS A 35 9.54 -3.34 -0.31
N LEU A 36 9.12 -2.73 -1.40
CA LEU A 36 8.03 -3.25 -2.23
C LEU A 36 8.55 -4.22 -3.31
N LEU A 37 7.75 -5.23 -3.66
CA LEU A 37 8.03 -6.08 -4.84
C LEU A 37 8.05 -5.25 -6.13
N ARG A 38 7.18 -4.24 -6.19
CA ARG A 38 7.15 -3.25 -7.26
C ARG A 38 6.74 -1.91 -6.65
N SER A 39 7.64 -0.93 -6.71
CA SER A 39 7.42 0.43 -6.21
C SER A 39 7.11 1.42 -7.32
N GLN A 40 7.17 1.01 -8.59
CA GLN A 40 6.91 1.90 -9.72
C GLN A 40 6.20 1.19 -10.87
N THR A 41 5.39 1.93 -11.61
CA THR A 41 4.88 1.50 -12.90
C THR A 41 4.95 2.68 -13.88
N PRO A 42 5.46 2.47 -15.11
CA PRO A 42 5.51 3.55 -16.11
C PRO A 42 4.14 4.14 -16.41
N SER A 43 3.09 3.35 -16.17
CA SER A 43 1.73 3.78 -16.46
C SER A 43 0.71 3.04 -15.60
N PHE A 44 -0.09 3.81 -14.86
CA PHE A 44 -1.13 3.32 -13.96
C PHE A 44 -2.49 3.85 -14.40
N GLY A 45 -3.39 2.96 -14.84
CA GLY A 45 -4.73 3.33 -15.31
C GLY A 45 -5.89 2.56 -14.67
N LEU A 46 -5.61 1.44 -13.99
CA LEU A 46 -6.65 0.55 -13.44
C LEU A 46 -6.41 0.36 -11.93
N THR A 47 -6.08 -0.85 -11.51
CA THR A 47 -5.74 -1.20 -10.12
C THR A 47 -4.27 -1.62 -9.99
N TRP A 48 -3.72 -1.50 -8.78
CA TRP A 48 -2.36 -1.90 -8.45
C TRP A 48 -2.32 -2.48 -7.04
N THR A 49 -2.08 -3.79 -6.94
CA THR A 49 -1.81 -4.44 -5.65
C THR A 49 -0.36 -4.19 -5.25
N VAL A 50 -0.18 -3.43 -4.17
CA VAL A 50 1.12 -3.16 -3.56
C VAL A 50 1.46 -4.29 -2.60
N MET A 51 2.68 -4.83 -2.70
CA MET A 51 3.12 -5.95 -1.87
C MET A 51 4.49 -5.66 -1.27
N HIS A 52 4.59 -5.81 0.05
CA HIS A 52 5.83 -5.85 0.81
C HIS A 52 6.03 -7.26 1.36
N PRO A 53 7.04 -8.03 0.91
CA PRO A 53 7.37 -9.31 1.51
C PRO A 53 7.94 -9.10 2.91
N ILE A 54 7.42 -9.82 3.90
CA ILE A 54 7.96 -9.84 5.25
C ILE A 54 9.05 -10.92 5.31
N ASP A 55 10.27 -10.55 4.90
CA ASP A 55 11.48 -11.35 5.07
C ASP A 55 12.30 -10.85 6.27
N GLN A 56 13.47 -11.44 6.55
CA GLN A 56 14.33 -11.08 7.69
C GLN A 56 14.80 -9.61 7.69
N SER A 57 14.75 -8.93 6.55
CA SER A 57 15.11 -7.51 6.43
C SER A 57 13.91 -6.57 6.64
N SER A 58 12.70 -7.13 6.72
CA SER A 58 11.47 -6.36 6.93
C SER A 58 11.43 -5.78 8.35
N PRO A 59 11.03 -4.51 8.52
CA PRO A 59 10.69 -3.94 9.83
C PRO A 59 9.51 -4.63 10.52
N LEU A 60 8.76 -5.47 9.81
CA LEU A 60 7.64 -6.26 10.33
C LEU A 60 8.04 -7.73 10.60
N TYR A 61 9.31 -8.09 10.46
CA TYR A 61 9.75 -9.46 10.68
C TYR A 61 9.58 -9.88 12.13
N GLY A 62 8.76 -10.91 12.36
CA GLY A 62 8.48 -11.43 13.70
C GLY A 62 7.47 -10.62 14.51
N GLU A 63 6.87 -9.58 13.92
CA GLU A 63 5.82 -8.80 14.58
C GLU A 63 4.49 -9.57 14.63
N THR A 64 3.65 -9.24 15.60
CA THR A 64 2.30 -9.79 15.80
C THR A 64 1.26 -8.67 15.80
N PRO A 65 -0.06 -8.95 15.72
CA PRO A 65 -1.08 -7.91 15.84
C PRO A 65 -0.93 -7.09 17.14
N GLU A 66 -0.60 -7.76 18.24
CA GLU A 66 -0.43 -7.15 19.56
C GLU A 66 0.80 -6.25 19.60
N SER A 67 1.95 -6.71 19.07
CA SER A 67 3.16 -5.89 19.06
C SER A 67 3.01 -4.64 18.18
N LEU A 68 2.31 -4.76 17.04
CA LEU A 68 1.99 -3.61 16.19
C LEU A 68 1.07 -2.60 16.90
N ALA A 69 0.12 -3.08 17.70
CA ALA A 69 -0.74 -2.21 18.49
C ALA A 69 0.04 -1.51 19.62
N GLU A 70 0.90 -2.23 20.34
CA GLU A 70 1.73 -1.69 21.42
C GLU A 70 2.70 -0.60 20.93
N MET A 71 3.26 -0.76 19.73
CA MET A 71 4.15 0.23 19.12
C MET A 71 3.40 1.34 18.36
N GLU A 72 2.07 1.39 18.46
CA GLU A 72 1.17 2.29 17.71
C GLU A 72 1.56 2.39 16.21
N ALA A 73 1.77 1.23 15.60
CA ALA A 73 2.22 1.13 14.22
C ALA A 73 1.23 1.79 13.26
N THR A 74 1.77 2.54 12.29
CA THR A 74 1.01 3.14 11.19
C THR A 74 1.78 2.95 9.89
N LEU A 75 1.14 2.35 8.89
CA LEU A 75 1.64 2.31 7.53
C LEU A 75 1.21 3.58 6.80
N ILE A 76 2.15 4.32 6.23
CA ILE A 76 1.91 5.53 5.45
C ILE A 76 2.21 5.22 3.98
N ILE A 77 1.22 5.37 3.13
CA ILE A 77 1.27 5.07 1.70
C ILE A 77 1.26 6.39 0.95
N THR A 78 2.21 6.57 0.04
CA THR A 78 2.28 7.73 -0.85
C THR A 78 2.40 7.27 -2.29
N LEU A 79 1.48 7.74 -3.15
CA LEU A 79 1.55 7.60 -4.60
C LEU A 79 1.86 8.97 -5.22
N VAL A 80 2.83 9.00 -6.14
CA VAL A 80 3.22 10.18 -6.92
C VAL A 80 3.29 9.80 -8.39
N GLY A 81 2.89 10.68 -9.29
CA GLY A 81 3.06 10.48 -10.73
C GLY A 81 2.53 11.67 -11.50
N ILE A 82 2.54 11.60 -12.83
CA ILE A 82 2.05 12.67 -13.71
C ILE A 82 0.67 12.29 -14.24
N ASP A 83 -0.34 13.09 -13.97
CA ASP A 83 -1.66 12.95 -14.58
C ASP A 83 -1.58 13.32 -16.07
N GLU A 84 -1.87 12.37 -16.96
CA GLU A 84 -1.69 12.58 -18.41
C GLU A 84 -2.64 13.63 -18.99
N THR A 85 -3.81 13.84 -18.36
CA THR A 85 -4.84 14.74 -18.87
C THR A 85 -4.44 16.19 -18.70
N VAL A 86 -3.88 16.53 -17.54
CA VAL A 86 -3.50 17.91 -17.19
C VAL A 86 -1.99 18.13 -17.23
N SER A 87 -1.20 17.08 -17.45
CA SER A 87 0.28 17.14 -17.46
C SER A 87 0.86 17.71 -16.17
N GLN A 88 0.26 17.37 -15.03
CA GLN A 88 0.69 17.83 -13.70
C GLN A 88 1.05 16.66 -12.79
N THR A 89 2.03 16.89 -11.91
CA THR A 89 2.35 15.96 -10.84
C THR A 89 1.22 15.90 -9.83
N ILE A 90 0.75 14.69 -9.54
CA ILE A 90 -0.23 14.41 -8.50
C ILE A 90 0.43 13.71 -7.32
N HIS A 91 -0.16 13.91 -6.15
CA HIS A 91 0.21 13.24 -4.91
C HIS A 91 -1.06 12.70 -4.26
N ALA A 92 -1.07 11.42 -3.94
CA ALA A 92 -2.10 10.81 -3.12
C ALA A 92 -1.45 10.16 -1.91
N ARG A 93 -2.10 10.27 -0.75
CA ARG A 93 -1.63 9.67 0.51
C ARG A 93 -2.77 8.99 1.23
N HIS A 94 -2.45 7.90 1.89
CA HIS A 94 -3.35 7.20 2.80
C HIS A 94 -2.54 6.58 3.94
N SER A 95 -3.18 6.26 5.05
CA SER A 95 -2.53 5.60 6.18
C SER A 95 -3.43 4.53 6.77
N TYR A 96 -2.82 3.42 7.19
CA TYR A 96 -3.49 2.37 7.95
C TYR A 96 -2.81 2.24 9.32
N THR A 97 -3.60 2.26 10.37
CA THR A 97 -3.19 1.96 11.74
C THR A 97 -3.09 0.45 11.95
N ALA A 98 -2.49 0.02 13.06
CA ALA A 98 -2.36 -1.39 13.42
C ALA A 98 -3.72 -2.14 13.41
N SER A 99 -4.81 -1.49 13.83
CA SER A 99 -6.14 -2.10 13.86
C SER A 99 -6.79 -2.27 12.48
N GLU A 100 -6.29 -1.56 11.46
CA GLU A 100 -6.74 -1.67 10.07
C GLU A 100 -5.94 -2.72 9.28
N ILE A 101 -4.87 -3.28 9.86
CA ILE A 101 -4.09 -4.37 9.28
C ILE A 101 -4.80 -5.69 9.57
N LEU A 102 -5.34 -6.31 8.53
CA LEU A 102 -6.06 -7.57 8.63
C LEU A 102 -5.13 -8.75 8.31
N TRP A 103 -4.93 -9.60 9.30
CA TRP A 103 -4.04 -10.76 9.24
C TRP A 103 -4.72 -11.95 8.58
N ASP A 104 -3.94 -12.76 7.85
CA ASP A 104 -4.41 -13.95 7.14
C ASP A 104 -5.63 -13.67 6.25
N ARG A 105 -5.58 -12.53 5.54
CA ARG A 105 -6.59 -12.11 4.56
C ARG A 105 -5.96 -11.87 3.21
N ARG A 106 -6.78 -12.00 2.18
CA ARG A 106 -6.43 -11.60 0.81
C ARG A 106 -7.59 -10.85 0.17
N PHE A 107 -7.27 -9.92 -0.72
CA PHE A 107 -8.27 -9.27 -1.56
C PHE A 107 -9.00 -10.29 -2.43
N VAL A 108 -10.29 -10.03 -2.66
CA VAL A 108 -11.07 -10.77 -3.66
C VAL A 108 -10.59 -10.39 -5.07
N ASP A 109 -10.70 -11.32 -6.02
CA ASP A 109 -10.34 -11.05 -7.41
C ASP A 109 -11.42 -10.18 -8.05
N MET A 110 -11.00 -9.07 -8.64
CA MET A 110 -11.88 -8.09 -9.28
C MET A 110 -11.95 -8.28 -10.81
N PHE A 111 -11.14 -9.18 -11.37
CA PHE A 111 -11.03 -9.38 -12.81
C PHE A 111 -11.97 -10.47 -13.29
N HIS A 112 -12.86 -10.11 -14.21
CA HIS A 112 -13.75 -11.06 -14.87
C HIS A 112 -13.52 -11.06 -16.37
N ARG A 113 -13.74 -12.22 -17.00
CA ARG A 113 -13.71 -12.35 -18.45
C ARG A 113 -15.12 -12.57 -18.97
N LYS A 114 -15.56 -11.75 -19.91
CA LYS A 114 -16.84 -11.93 -20.61
C LYS A 114 -16.74 -13.06 -21.63
N SER A 115 -17.89 -13.54 -22.08
CA SER A 115 -18.02 -14.52 -23.17
C SER A 115 -17.41 -14.04 -24.49
N ASP A 116 -17.41 -12.73 -24.76
CA ASP A 116 -16.78 -12.11 -25.93
C ASP A 116 -15.24 -11.98 -25.83
N GLY A 117 -14.66 -12.43 -24.71
CA GLY A 117 -13.22 -12.39 -24.46
C GLY A 117 -12.70 -11.09 -23.83
N SER A 118 -13.52 -10.04 -23.73
CA SER A 118 -13.18 -8.80 -23.03
C SER A 118 -13.02 -9.01 -21.53
N ARG A 119 -12.24 -8.14 -20.88
CA ARG A 119 -12.03 -8.13 -19.44
C ARG A 119 -12.83 -7.01 -18.78
N ILE A 120 -13.46 -7.31 -17.66
CA ILE A 120 -14.11 -6.34 -16.77
C ILE A 120 -13.30 -6.27 -15.48
N ILE A 121 -13.21 -5.07 -14.92
CA ILE A 121 -12.80 -4.87 -13.53
C ILE A 121 -14.04 -4.41 -12.77
N ASP A 122 -14.46 -5.20 -11.78
CA ASP A 122 -15.57 -4.84 -10.91
C ASP A 122 -15.05 -4.14 -9.65
N TYR A 123 -15.19 -2.81 -9.64
CA TYR A 123 -14.74 -1.99 -8.50
C TYR A 123 -15.64 -2.12 -7.26
N SER A 124 -16.81 -2.75 -7.34
CA SER A 124 -17.63 -3.01 -6.15
C SER A 124 -16.93 -3.94 -5.16
N HIS A 125 -16.03 -4.80 -5.65
CA HIS A 125 -15.21 -5.71 -4.84
C HIS A 125 -13.86 -5.12 -4.41
N PHE A 126 -13.60 -3.81 -4.63
CA PHE A 126 -12.27 -3.22 -4.39
C PHE A 126 -11.82 -3.32 -2.92
N HIS A 127 -12.76 -3.24 -1.99
CA HIS A 127 -12.51 -3.35 -0.55
C HIS A 127 -12.79 -4.75 0.00
N ASP A 128 -13.24 -5.69 -0.84
CA ASP A 128 -13.64 -7.02 -0.39
C ASP A 128 -12.43 -7.91 -0.11
N ILE A 129 -12.51 -8.62 1.00
CA ILE A 129 -11.47 -9.49 1.54
C ILE A 129 -12.03 -10.88 1.85
N LYS A 130 -11.18 -11.90 1.83
CA LYS A 130 -11.48 -13.28 2.21
C LYS A 130 -10.32 -13.95 2.94
#